data_AF-A0A0R1S1E8-F1
#
_entry.id   AF-A0A0R1S1E8-F1
#
_cell.length_a   1.000
_cell.length_b   1.000
_cell.length_c   1.000
_cell.angle_alpha   90.00
_cell.angle_beta   90.00
_cell.angle_gamma   90.00
#
_symmetry.space_group_name_H-M   'P 1'
#
loop_
_entity.id
_entity.type
_entity.pdbx_description
1 polymer ?
#
loop_
_entity_poly.entity_id
_entity_poly.type
_entity_poly.pdbx_seq_one_letter_code
_entity_poly.pdbx_strand_id
1 'polypeptide(L)'
;MFFIKSILANIHYYRKSALSLYLFNCFFFGIIGLLLGLISLGQHNLSQLKTQLANFSSEARYSANQLLTKLLHANLDLIKTYQLIYWSLLLIGVCCALFFSYYLLKWLKQDMLTFMSANWSTVKISSYYFMTALLVIALALLTIIILGALFNDQYWQFLEAVNQHFLQRPLQTVQRQPNAFNPLFKNHLTDFSSDSLINPVLHDSAKQTLSNKVLRQVWQPGLALLIPVIGVIIIMIHHTKQKQHRDVI
;
A
#
# COMPACT_ATOMS: atom_id res chain seq x y z
N MET A 1 -7.72 18.29 27.82
CA MET A 1 -8.83 17.31 27.89
C MET A 1 -10.01 17.64 26.96
N PHE A 2 -10.35 18.92 26.75
CA PHE A 2 -11.47 19.35 25.87
C PHE A 2 -11.30 19.00 24.38
N PHE A 3 -10.06 18.92 23.89
CA PHE A 3 -9.76 18.78 22.45
C PHE A 3 -10.05 17.37 21.88
N ILE A 4 -9.70 16.29 22.58
CA ILE A 4 -9.97 14.92 22.12
C ILE A 4 -11.46 14.60 22.16
N LYS A 5 -12.15 15.04 23.22
CA LYS A 5 -13.62 14.90 23.34
C LYS A 5 -14.34 15.64 22.20
N SER A 6 -13.86 16.82 21.80
CA SER A 6 -14.48 17.56 20.69
C SER A 6 -14.19 16.95 19.33
N ILE A 7 -13.05 16.27 19.13
CA ILE A 7 -12.75 15.51 17.89
C ILE A 7 -13.69 14.30 17.77
N LEU A 8 -13.87 13.53 18.85
CA LEU A 8 -14.80 12.40 18.86
C LEU A 8 -16.25 12.84 18.64
N ALA A 9 -16.66 13.93 19.27
CA ALA A 9 -17.98 14.53 19.03
C ALA A 9 -18.16 14.97 17.57
N ASN A 10 -17.11 15.50 16.93
CA ASN A 10 -17.13 15.88 15.51
C ASN A 10 -17.32 14.68 14.60
N ILE A 11 -16.57 13.60 14.86
CA ILE A 11 -16.70 12.34 14.11
C ILE A 11 -18.11 11.78 14.26
N HIS A 12 -18.68 11.86 15.46
CA HIS A 12 -20.06 11.44 15.70
C HIS A 12 -21.08 12.34 14.96
N TYR A 13 -20.88 13.65 14.98
CA TYR A 13 -21.73 14.63 14.30
C TYR A 13 -21.71 14.42 12.77
N TYR A 14 -20.52 14.22 12.20
CA TYR A 14 -20.32 13.90 10.78
C TYR A 14 -20.18 12.40 10.50
N ARG A 15 -20.89 11.54 11.24
CA ARG A 15 -20.69 10.07 11.19
C ARG A 15 -20.69 9.46 9.80
N LYS A 16 -21.59 9.92 8.92
CA LYS A 16 -21.72 9.35 7.56
C LYS A 16 -20.50 9.70 6.71
N SER A 17 -20.05 10.95 6.76
CA SER A 17 -18.87 11.42 6.05
C SER A 17 -17.59 10.82 6.62
N ALA A 18 -17.48 10.75 7.96
CA ALA A 18 -16.34 10.13 8.64
C ALA A 18 -16.25 8.62 8.35
N LEU A 19 -17.38 7.91 8.34
CA LEU A 19 -17.43 6.49 7.97
C LEU A 19 -17.04 6.28 6.50
N SER A 20 -17.55 7.10 5.58
CA SER A 20 -17.17 7.02 4.17
C SER A 20 -15.67 7.23 3.96
N LEU A 21 -15.09 8.22 4.65
CA LEU A 21 -13.67 8.53 4.57
C LEU A 21 -12.81 7.43 5.21
N TYR A 22 -13.27 6.86 6.32
CA TYR A 22 -12.67 5.68 6.95
C TYR A 22 -12.66 4.47 6.01
N LEU A 23 -13.81 4.11 5.42
CA LEU A 23 -13.91 2.96 4.50
C LEU A 23 -13.05 3.15 3.25
N PHE A 24 -13.02 4.36 2.68
CA PHE A 24 -12.13 4.69 1.56
C PHE A 24 -10.66 4.49 1.93
N ASN A 25 -10.24 4.98 3.11
CA ASN A 25 -8.87 4.80 3.58
C ASN A 25 -8.54 3.32 3.84
N CYS A 26 -9.46 2.55 4.43
CA CYS A 26 -9.27 1.11 4.62
C CYS A 26 -9.07 0.39 3.28
N PHE A 27 -9.91 0.70 2.28
CA PHE A 27 -9.78 0.12 0.95
C PHE A 27 -8.45 0.50 0.30
N PHE A 28 -8.07 1.79 0.37
CA PHE A 28 -6.79 2.27 -0.16
C PHE A 28 -5.59 1.59 0.50
N PHE A 29 -5.52 1.58 1.83
CA PHE A 29 -4.44 0.93 2.56
C PHE A 29 -4.42 -0.59 2.37
N GLY A 30 -5.59 -1.22 2.21
CA GLY A 30 -5.70 -2.65 1.90
C GLY A 30 -5.06 -3.00 0.55
N ILE A 31 -5.40 -2.28 -0.52
CA ILE A 31 -4.81 -2.50 -1.85
C ILE A 31 -3.32 -2.19 -1.84
N ILE A 32 -2.91 -1.09 -1.21
CA ILE A 32 -1.50 -0.74 -1.08
C ILE A 32 -0.73 -1.82 -0.32
N GLY A 33 -1.31 -2.35 0.77
CA GLY A 33 -0.76 -3.48 1.51
C GLY A 33 -0.53 -4.69 0.62
N LEU A 34 -1.54 -5.09 -0.16
CA LEU A 34 -1.42 -6.19 -1.13
C LEU A 34 -0.27 -5.97 -2.14
N LEU A 35 -0.17 -4.77 -2.71
CA LEU A 35 0.89 -4.43 -3.67
C LEU A 35 2.29 -4.48 -3.03
N LEU A 36 2.44 -3.92 -1.82
CA LEU A 36 3.69 -4.00 -1.06
C LEU A 36 4.05 -5.45 -0.71
N GLY A 37 3.05 -6.27 -0.41
CA GLY A 37 3.19 -7.72 -0.24
C GLY A 37 3.71 -8.41 -1.48
N LEU A 38 3.08 -8.18 -2.64
CA LEU A 38 3.52 -8.73 -3.94
C LEU A 38 4.95 -8.30 -4.31
N ILE A 39 5.29 -7.01 -4.11
CA ILE A 39 6.65 -6.50 -4.36
C ILE A 39 7.65 -7.19 -3.43
N SER A 40 7.32 -7.32 -2.14
CA SER A 40 8.20 -7.95 -1.15
C SER A 40 8.39 -9.44 -1.44
N LEU A 41 7.32 -10.14 -1.82
CA LEU A 41 7.34 -11.53 -2.25
C LEU A 41 8.22 -11.72 -3.49
N GLY A 42 8.00 -10.93 -4.54
CA GLY A 42 8.78 -11.01 -5.77
C GLY A 42 10.27 -10.73 -5.53
N GLN A 43 10.60 -9.74 -4.71
CA GLN A 43 11.99 -9.46 -4.31
C GLN A 43 12.63 -10.62 -3.55
N HIS A 44 11.87 -11.24 -2.64
CA HIS A 44 12.34 -12.41 -1.89
C HIS A 44 12.63 -13.59 -2.81
N ASN A 45 11.70 -13.91 -3.70
CA ASN A 45 11.84 -15.04 -4.64
C ASN A 45 12.99 -14.81 -5.61
N LEU A 46 13.16 -13.59 -6.12
CA LEU A 46 14.29 -13.22 -6.95
C LEU A 46 15.62 -13.35 -6.20
N SER A 47 15.67 -12.96 -4.92
CA SER A 47 16.87 -13.08 -4.10
C SER A 47 17.23 -14.55 -3.86
N GLN A 48 16.27 -15.38 -3.47
CA GLN A 48 16.49 -16.81 -3.25
C GLN A 48 16.93 -17.50 -4.53
N LEU A 49 16.27 -17.18 -5.67
CA LEU A 49 16.68 -17.66 -6.98
C LEU A 49 18.14 -17.30 -7.23
N LYS A 50 18.55 -16.03 -7.12
CA LYS A 50 19.94 -15.60 -7.34
C LYS A 50 20.94 -16.32 -6.44
N THR A 51 20.62 -16.52 -5.16
CA THR A 51 21.50 -17.23 -4.22
C THR A 51 21.69 -18.69 -4.62
N GLN A 52 20.62 -19.38 -5.02
CA GLN A 52 20.72 -20.76 -5.51
C GLN A 52 21.45 -20.84 -6.85
N LEU A 53 21.22 -19.88 -7.75
CA LEU A 53 21.95 -19.75 -9.01
C LEU A 53 23.46 -19.65 -8.79
N ALA A 54 23.88 -18.93 -7.75
CA ALA A 54 25.28 -18.79 -7.35
C ALA A 54 25.93 -20.10 -6.85
N ASN A 55 25.15 -21.13 -6.54
CA ASN A 55 25.65 -22.43 -6.06
C ASN A 55 25.79 -23.49 -7.17
N PHE A 56 25.28 -23.24 -8.39
CA PHE A 56 25.44 -24.18 -9.51
C PHE A 56 26.86 -24.18 -10.10
N SER A 57 27.32 -25.35 -10.55
CA SER A 57 28.57 -25.50 -11.33
C SER A 57 28.50 -24.76 -12.67
N SER A 58 29.66 -24.33 -13.17
CA SER A 58 29.80 -23.54 -14.41
C SER A 58 29.21 -24.24 -15.65
N GLU A 59 29.30 -25.57 -15.73
CA GLU A 59 28.77 -26.39 -16.84
C GLU A 59 27.23 -26.47 -16.82
N ALA A 60 26.64 -26.60 -15.63
CA ALA A 60 25.19 -26.58 -15.44
C ALA A 60 24.60 -25.18 -15.75
N ARG A 61 25.32 -24.12 -15.43
CA ARG A 61 24.91 -22.74 -15.79
C ARG A 61 24.92 -22.50 -17.29
N TYR A 62 25.91 -23.04 -18.01
CA TYR A 62 26.05 -22.81 -19.46
C TYR A 62 24.89 -23.44 -20.26
N SER A 63 24.52 -24.68 -19.92
CA SER A 63 23.39 -25.39 -20.54
C SER A 63 22.02 -24.79 -20.19
N ALA A 64 21.88 -24.18 -19.01
CA ALA A 64 20.65 -23.56 -18.53
C ALA A 64 20.51 -22.06 -18.86
N ASN A 65 21.57 -21.41 -19.36
CA ASN A 65 21.75 -19.96 -19.23
C ASN A 65 20.62 -19.13 -19.84
N GLN A 66 20.17 -19.50 -21.05
CA GLN A 66 19.09 -18.79 -21.73
C GLN A 66 17.76 -18.87 -20.96
N LEU A 67 17.49 -20.03 -20.35
CA LEU A 67 16.27 -20.30 -19.62
C LEU A 67 16.27 -19.58 -18.26
N LEU A 68 17.41 -19.65 -17.57
CA LEU A 68 17.71 -18.92 -16.35
C LEU A 68 17.51 -17.41 -16.51
N THR A 69 18.04 -16.88 -17.61
CA THR A 69 17.99 -15.45 -17.93
C THR A 69 16.56 -15.03 -18.21
N LYS A 70 15.77 -15.85 -18.91
CA LYS A 70 14.33 -15.59 -19.13
C LYS A 70 13.53 -15.59 -17.82
N LEU A 71 13.79 -16.52 -16.91
CA LEU A 71 13.09 -16.59 -15.63
C LEU A 71 13.45 -15.42 -14.70
N LEU A 72 14.72 -15.00 -14.72
CA LEU A 72 15.18 -13.83 -13.98
C LEU A 72 14.56 -12.53 -14.54
N HIS A 73 14.51 -12.37 -15.86
CA HIS A 73 13.86 -11.22 -16.50
C HIS A 73 12.35 -11.20 -16.23
N ALA A 74 11.66 -12.33 -16.31
CA ALA A 74 10.23 -12.42 -16.02
C ALA A 74 9.90 -11.96 -14.58
N ASN A 75 10.70 -12.39 -13.59
CA ASN A 75 10.53 -11.94 -12.20
C ASN A 75 10.82 -10.44 -12.05
N LEU A 76 11.87 -9.92 -12.69
CA LEU A 76 12.20 -8.49 -12.65
C LEU A 76 11.09 -7.63 -13.27
N ASP A 77 10.57 -8.00 -14.43
CA ASP A 77 9.54 -7.23 -15.12
C ASP A 77 8.20 -7.27 -14.37
N LEU A 78 7.89 -8.38 -13.72
CA LEU A 78 6.73 -8.51 -12.86
C LEU A 78 6.84 -7.62 -11.60
N ILE A 79 8.00 -7.58 -10.95
CA ILE A 79 8.26 -6.64 -9.83
C ILE A 79 8.13 -5.19 -10.30
N LYS A 80 8.69 -4.83 -11.46
CA LYS A 80 8.55 -3.48 -12.03
C LYS A 80 7.09 -3.13 -12.30
N THR A 81 6.31 -4.09 -12.79
CA THR A 81 4.87 -3.92 -13.04
C THR A 81 4.14 -3.62 -11.74
N TYR A 82 4.38 -4.40 -10.67
CA TYR A 82 3.78 -4.12 -9.36
C TYR A 82 4.21 -2.78 -8.78
N GLN A 83 5.47 -2.38 -8.94
CA GLN A 83 5.96 -1.06 -8.54
C GLN A 83 5.27 0.08 -9.30
N LEU A 84 5.09 -0.08 -10.62
CA LEU A 84 4.41 0.91 -11.44
C LEU A 84 2.96 1.06 -10.99
N ILE A 85 2.23 -0.05 -10.79
CA ILE A 85 0.86 -0.05 -10.27
C ILE A 85 0.81 0.63 -8.89
N TYR A 86 1.76 0.32 -8.00
CA TYR A 86 1.87 0.95 -6.68
C TYR A 86 1.99 2.47 -6.78
N TRP A 87 2.90 2.99 -7.60
CA TRP A 87 3.10 4.43 -7.77
C TRP A 87 1.89 5.11 -8.43
N SER A 88 1.28 4.48 -9.44
CA SER A 88 0.07 4.98 -10.07
C SER A 88 -1.10 5.06 -9.08
N LEU A 89 -1.28 4.03 -8.26
CA LEU A 89 -2.34 4.00 -7.25
C LEU A 89 -2.11 5.05 -6.17
N LEU A 90 -0.86 5.26 -5.75
CA LEU A 90 -0.50 6.31 -4.79
C LEU A 90 -0.83 7.70 -5.36
N LEU A 91 -0.49 7.95 -6.62
CA LEU A 91 -0.82 9.20 -7.31
C LEU A 91 -2.34 9.42 -7.40
N ILE A 92 -3.10 8.40 -7.80
CA ILE A 92 -4.57 8.44 -7.83
C ILE A 92 -5.12 8.71 -6.42
N GLY A 93 -4.59 8.05 -5.39
CA GLY A 93 -4.97 8.26 -3.99
C GLY A 93 -4.76 9.70 -3.52
N VAL A 94 -3.62 10.31 -3.87
CA VAL A 94 -3.33 11.73 -3.60
C VAL A 94 -4.34 12.65 -4.30
N CYS A 95 -4.64 12.40 -5.58
CA CYS A 95 -5.65 13.16 -6.31
C CYS A 95 -7.04 13.03 -5.68
N CYS A 96 -7.44 11.82 -5.30
CA CYS A 96 -8.70 11.58 -4.59
C CYS A 96 -8.72 12.31 -3.24
N ALA A 97 -7.64 12.28 -2.46
CA ALA A 97 -7.55 12.97 -1.19
C ALA A 97 -7.69 14.49 -1.35
N LEU A 98 -7.07 15.09 -2.37
CA LEU A 98 -7.26 16.50 -2.72
C LEU A 98 -8.71 16.82 -3.05
N PHE A 99 -9.34 16.00 -3.90
CA PHE A 99 -10.74 16.17 -4.31
C PHE A 99 -11.70 16.06 -3.12
N PHE A 100 -11.56 15.00 -2.32
CA PHE A 100 -12.38 14.80 -1.13
C PHE A 100 -12.17 15.90 -0.10
N SER A 101 -10.93 16.33 0.15
CA SER A 101 -10.64 17.43 1.07
C SER A 101 -11.32 18.72 0.64
N TYR A 102 -11.22 19.06 -0.65
CA TYR A 102 -11.90 20.21 -1.21
C TYR A 102 -13.43 20.13 -1.05
N TYR A 103 -14.01 18.96 -1.32
CA TYR A 103 -15.45 18.74 -1.16
C TYR A 103 -15.90 18.82 0.30
N LEU A 104 -15.19 18.17 1.22
CA LEU A 104 -15.49 18.19 2.66
C LEU A 104 -15.43 19.61 3.22
N LEU A 105 -14.47 20.42 2.76
CA LEU A 105 -14.35 21.81 3.18
C LEU A 105 -15.48 22.72 2.67
N LYS A 106 -16.11 22.42 1.52
CA LYS A 106 -17.34 23.11 1.10
C LYS A 106 -18.48 22.88 2.10
N TRP A 107 -18.63 21.64 2.58
CA TRP A 107 -19.63 21.29 3.58
C TRP A 107 -19.34 21.90 4.95
N LEU A 108 -18.07 22.00 5.32
CA LEU A 108 -17.62 22.57 6.59
C LEU A 108 -17.53 24.11 6.60
N LYS A 109 -17.89 24.77 5.50
CA LYS A 109 -17.77 26.23 5.38
C LYS A 109 -18.62 26.97 6.42
N GLN A 110 -19.82 26.48 6.69
CA GLN A 110 -20.72 27.10 7.66
C GLN A 110 -20.17 26.98 9.09
N ASP A 111 -19.65 25.80 9.46
CA ASP A 111 -18.98 25.59 10.75
C ASP A 111 -17.69 26.43 10.88
N MET A 112 -16.91 26.57 9.79
CA MET A 112 -15.73 27.44 9.78
C MET A 112 -16.11 28.89 10.09
N LEU A 113 -17.21 29.40 9.53
CA LEU A 113 -17.70 30.75 9.83
C LEU A 113 -18.13 30.87 11.30
N THR A 114 -18.78 29.85 11.87
CA THR A 114 -19.15 29.82 13.29
C THR A 114 -17.92 29.82 14.21
N PHE A 115 -16.86 29.08 13.86
CA PHE A 115 -15.61 29.11 14.63
C PHE A 115 -14.88 30.45 14.49
N MET A 116 -14.91 31.07 13.31
CA MET A 116 -14.36 32.41 13.09
C MET A 116 -15.13 33.47 13.89
N SER A 117 -16.46 33.39 13.96
CA SER A 117 -17.27 34.31 14.79
C SER A 117 -17.03 34.11 16.29
N ALA A 118 -16.64 32.91 16.70
CA ALA A 118 -16.19 32.62 18.08
C ALA A 118 -14.72 33.05 18.33
N ASN A 119 -14.11 33.82 17.43
CA ASN A 119 -12.77 34.37 17.50
C ASN A 119 -11.64 33.31 17.55
N TRP A 120 -11.87 32.13 16.97
CA TRP A 120 -10.82 31.11 16.86
C TRP A 120 -9.78 31.51 15.81
N SER A 121 -8.50 31.33 16.13
CA SER A 121 -7.42 31.57 15.18
C SER A 121 -7.44 30.56 14.03
N THR A 122 -6.95 30.97 12.86
CA THR A 122 -6.77 30.11 11.68
C THR A 122 -6.01 28.83 12.03
N VAL A 123 -4.94 28.94 12.84
CA VAL A 123 -4.14 27.80 13.28
C VAL A 123 -4.99 26.80 14.07
N LYS A 124 -5.82 27.29 15.01
CA LYS A 124 -6.66 26.42 15.84
C LYS A 124 -7.70 25.66 15.01
N ILE A 125 -8.33 26.33 14.04
CA ILE A 125 -9.30 25.72 13.11
C ILE A 125 -8.61 24.69 12.20
N SER A 126 -7.47 25.04 11.60
CA SER A 126 -6.66 24.13 10.78
C SER A 126 -6.27 22.88 11.56
N SER A 127 -5.73 23.05 12.78
CA SER A 127 -5.32 21.94 13.64
C SER A 127 -6.49 21.04 14.03
N TYR A 128 -7.68 21.59 14.26
CA TYR A 128 -8.87 20.80 14.60
C TYR A 128 -9.28 19.85 13.47
N TYR A 129 -9.40 20.36 12.24
CA TYR A 129 -9.75 19.53 11.08
C TYR A 129 -8.61 18.58 10.68
N PHE A 130 -7.36 19.02 10.80
CA PHE A 130 -6.20 18.17 10.59
C PHE A 130 -6.17 16.98 11.55
N MET A 131 -6.36 17.22 12.85
CA MET A 131 -6.38 16.13 13.84
C MET A 131 -7.55 15.17 13.63
N THR A 132 -8.69 15.68 13.17
CA THR A 132 -9.84 14.83 12.82
C THR A 132 -9.50 13.91 11.62
N ALA A 133 -8.91 14.45 10.55
CA ALA A 133 -8.48 13.67 9.39
C ALA A 133 -7.38 12.66 9.76
N LEU A 134 -6.39 13.09 10.54
CA LEU A 134 -5.30 12.26 11.04
C LEU A 134 -5.83 11.07 11.84
N LEU A 135 -6.80 11.30 12.73
CA LEU A 135 -7.40 10.24 13.54
C LEU A 135 -8.12 9.20 12.67
N VAL A 136 -8.88 9.64 11.66
CA VAL A 136 -9.59 8.72 10.75
C VAL A 136 -8.59 7.89 9.93
N ILE A 137 -7.52 8.51 9.43
CA ILE A 137 -6.45 7.82 8.70
C ILE A 137 -5.73 6.82 9.61
N ALA A 138 -5.40 7.21 10.84
CA ALA A 138 -4.72 6.36 11.80
C ALA A 138 -5.58 5.14 12.19
N LEU A 139 -6.88 5.33 12.41
CA LEU A 139 -7.81 4.24 12.68
C LEU A 139 -7.91 3.27 11.50
N ALA A 140 -8.00 3.78 10.26
CA ALA A 140 -8.03 2.95 9.07
C ALA A 140 -6.74 2.12 8.92
N LEU A 141 -5.57 2.77 9.10
CA LEU A 141 -4.27 2.12 9.06
C LEU A 141 -4.15 1.03 10.14
N LEU A 142 -4.52 1.33 11.38
CA LEU A 142 -4.56 0.35 12.48
C LEU A 142 -5.45 -0.84 12.14
N THR A 143 -6.62 -0.60 11.54
CA THR A 143 -7.55 -1.65 11.14
C THR A 143 -6.89 -2.60 10.14
N ILE A 144 -6.22 -2.06 9.11
CA ILE A 144 -5.53 -2.87 8.10
C ILE A 144 -4.33 -3.61 8.70
N ILE A 145 -3.57 -3.00 9.60
CA ILE A 145 -2.46 -3.64 10.30
C ILE A 145 -2.97 -4.83 11.14
N ILE A 146 -4.04 -4.64 11.91
CA ILE A 146 -4.63 -5.69 12.75
C ILE A 146 -5.18 -6.82 11.86
N LEU A 147 -5.92 -6.49 10.79
CA LEU A 147 -6.43 -7.49 9.85
C LEU A 147 -5.28 -8.27 9.19
N GLY A 148 -4.22 -7.60 8.74
CA GLY A 148 -3.05 -8.24 8.17
C GLY A 148 -2.31 -9.15 9.15
N ALA A 149 -2.26 -8.77 10.43
CA ALA A 149 -1.67 -9.61 11.48
C ALA A 149 -2.55 -10.83 11.82
N LEU A 150 -3.87 -10.66 11.89
CA LEU A 150 -4.81 -11.75 12.23
C LEU A 150 -4.95 -12.79 11.10
N PHE A 151 -4.94 -12.34 9.84
CA PHE A 151 -5.14 -13.19 8.66
C PHE A 151 -3.85 -13.37 7.86
N ASN A 152 -2.71 -13.39 8.55
CA ASN A 152 -1.39 -13.39 7.92
C ASN A 152 -1.17 -14.59 6.99
N ASP A 153 -1.60 -15.79 7.39
CA ASP A 153 -1.40 -17.00 6.59
C ASP A 153 -2.27 -16.98 5.33
N GLN A 154 -3.55 -16.61 5.46
CA GLN A 154 -4.46 -16.47 4.31
C GLN A 154 -4.01 -15.36 3.36
N TYR A 155 -3.48 -14.27 3.92
CA TYR A 155 -2.90 -13.17 3.15
C TYR A 155 -1.74 -13.65 2.27
N TRP A 156 -0.77 -14.37 2.83
CA TRP A 156 0.38 -14.86 2.04
C TRP A 156 -0.02 -15.93 1.03
N GLN A 157 -0.92 -16.85 1.39
CA GLN A 157 -1.45 -17.85 0.44
C GLN A 157 -2.12 -17.18 -0.77
N PHE A 158 -2.92 -16.13 -0.53
CA PHE A 158 -3.52 -15.35 -1.59
C PHE A 158 -2.46 -14.66 -2.47
N LEU A 159 -1.47 -14.02 -1.87
CA LEU A 159 -0.39 -13.36 -2.61
C LEU A 159 0.44 -14.33 -3.45
N GLU A 160 0.72 -15.53 -2.94
CA GLU A 160 1.40 -16.59 -3.67
C GLU A 160 0.58 -17.03 -4.89
N ALA A 161 -0.72 -17.27 -4.73
CA ALA A 161 -1.61 -17.66 -5.81
C ALA A 161 -1.68 -16.58 -6.91
N VAL A 162 -1.80 -15.31 -6.52
CA VAL A 162 -1.78 -14.17 -7.46
C VAL A 162 -0.44 -14.11 -8.19
N ASN A 163 0.67 -14.16 -7.45
CA ASN A 163 2.01 -14.08 -8.02
C ASN A 163 2.28 -15.23 -9.00
N GLN A 164 1.85 -16.44 -8.67
CA GLN A 164 1.93 -17.61 -9.54
C GLN A 164 1.12 -17.41 -10.82
N HIS A 165 -0.12 -16.93 -10.74
CA HIS A 165 -0.95 -16.71 -11.93
C HIS A 165 -0.29 -15.74 -12.92
N PHE A 166 0.32 -14.67 -12.42
CA PHE A 166 1.00 -13.69 -13.27
C PHE A 166 2.38 -14.17 -13.77
N LEU A 167 3.13 -14.93 -12.99
CA LEU A 167 4.41 -15.53 -13.40
C LEU A 167 4.24 -16.68 -14.40
N GLN A 168 3.15 -17.44 -14.33
CA GLN A 168 2.89 -18.54 -15.26
C GLN A 168 2.70 -18.03 -16.69
N ARG A 169 2.04 -16.89 -16.90
CA ARG A 169 1.77 -16.35 -18.26
C ARG A 169 3.04 -16.19 -19.13
N PRO A 170 4.11 -15.50 -18.69
CA PRO A 170 5.34 -15.38 -19.47
C PRO A 170 6.17 -16.68 -19.52
N LEU A 171 6.01 -17.58 -18.55
CA LEU A 171 6.82 -18.81 -18.41
C LEU A 171 6.16 -20.07 -18.98
N GLN A 172 4.90 -20.01 -19.41
CA GLN A 172 4.17 -21.14 -20.01
C GLN A 172 4.88 -21.77 -21.21
N THR A 173 5.54 -20.96 -22.04
CA THR A 173 6.30 -21.43 -23.22
C THR A 173 7.55 -22.22 -22.82
N VAL A 174 8.11 -21.91 -21.64
CA VAL A 174 9.32 -22.51 -21.11
C VAL A 174 9.01 -23.77 -20.27
N GLN A 175 7.89 -23.77 -19.53
CA GLN A 175 7.41 -24.94 -18.78
C GLN A 175 7.02 -26.12 -19.68
N ARG A 176 6.60 -25.87 -20.92
CA ARG A 176 6.31 -26.93 -21.92
C ARG A 176 7.56 -27.67 -22.43
N GLN A 177 8.75 -27.32 -21.95
CA GLN A 177 10.02 -28.03 -22.24
C GLN A 177 10.53 -28.78 -20.99
N PRO A 178 9.93 -29.92 -20.62
CA PRO A 178 10.27 -30.66 -19.40
C PRO A 178 11.73 -31.15 -19.36
N ASN A 179 12.34 -31.39 -20.52
CA ASN A 179 13.70 -31.94 -20.63
C ASN A 179 14.80 -30.94 -20.22
N ALA A 180 14.51 -29.63 -20.20
CA ALA A 180 15.48 -28.60 -19.81
C ALA A 180 15.40 -28.21 -18.32
N PHE A 181 14.23 -28.38 -17.69
CA PHE A 181 13.99 -27.99 -16.29
C PHE A 181 14.32 -29.11 -15.28
N ASN A 182 14.02 -30.37 -15.62
CA ASN A 182 14.09 -31.47 -14.65
C ASN A 182 15.49 -31.75 -14.07
N PRO A 183 16.59 -31.83 -14.86
CA PRO A 183 17.89 -32.25 -14.31
C PRO A 183 18.60 -31.16 -13.47
N LEU A 184 18.30 -29.87 -13.69
CA LEU A 184 18.90 -28.76 -12.92
C LEU A 184 18.30 -28.63 -11.52
N PHE A 185 17.09 -29.13 -11.31
CA PHE A 185 16.31 -28.83 -10.13
C PHE A 185 15.94 -30.07 -9.30
N LYS A 186 15.90 -31.26 -9.91
CA LYS A 186 15.59 -32.54 -9.25
C LYS A 186 16.60 -32.98 -8.17
N ASN A 187 17.84 -32.46 -8.21
CA ASN A 187 18.88 -32.83 -7.25
C ASN A 187 19.27 -31.70 -6.27
N HIS A 188 18.84 -30.45 -6.48
CA HIS A 188 19.35 -29.28 -5.72
C HIS A 188 18.28 -28.29 -5.23
N LEU A 189 16.98 -28.51 -5.50
CA LEU A 189 15.89 -27.68 -4.96
C LEU A 189 15.03 -28.48 -3.97
N THR A 190 15.42 -28.53 -2.70
CA THR A 190 14.54 -29.03 -1.64
C THR A 190 13.43 -28.05 -1.25
N ASP A 191 13.58 -26.77 -1.61
CA ASP A 191 12.69 -25.70 -1.13
C ASP A 191 11.71 -25.19 -2.20
N PHE A 192 11.66 -25.80 -3.38
CA PHE A 192 10.61 -25.53 -4.38
C PHE A 192 9.66 -26.72 -4.38
N SER A 193 8.35 -26.46 -4.36
CA SER A 193 7.40 -27.58 -4.37
C SER A 193 7.53 -28.37 -5.68
N SER A 194 7.40 -29.70 -5.59
CA SER A 194 7.36 -30.60 -6.75
C SER A 194 6.28 -30.22 -7.77
N ASP A 195 5.27 -29.46 -7.33
CA ASP A 195 4.10 -29.07 -8.12
C ASP A 195 4.23 -27.70 -8.80
N SER A 196 5.20 -26.86 -8.40
CA SER A 196 5.46 -25.58 -9.07
C SER A 196 6.91 -25.11 -8.90
N LEU A 197 7.68 -25.17 -10.00
CA LEU A 197 9.07 -24.70 -10.14
C LEU A 197 9.22 -23.16 -10.12
N ILE A 198 8.13 -22.42 -9.84
CA ILE A 198 8.03 -20.96 -10.04
C ILE A 198 8.18 -20.19 -8.74
N ASN A 199 7.89 -20.81 -7.58
CA ASN A 199 7.99 -20.15 -6.28
C ASN A 199 8.66 -21.07 -5.24
N PRO A 200 9.62 -20.54 -4.45
CA PRO A 200 10.10 -21.23 -3.27
C PRO A 200 8.96 -21.34 -2.24
N VAL A 201 8.96 -22.41 -1.45
CA VAL A 201 8.04 -22.62 -0.34
C VAL A 201 8.33 -21.55 0.71
N LEU A 202 7.35 -20.67 0.96
CA LEU A 202 7.47 -19.66 2.00
C LEU A 202 7.31 -20.32 3.37
N HIS A 203 8.43 -20.53 4.07
CA HIS A 203 8.42 -20.94 5.46
C HIS A 203 7.84 -19.84 6.37
N ASP A 204 7.29 -20.22 7.52
CA ASP A 204 6.58 -19.28 8.40
C ASP A 204 7.48 -18.17 8.96
N SER A 205 8.78 -18.43 9.13
CA SER A 205 9.77 -17.41 9.49
C SER A 205 9.97 -16.36 8.39
N ALA A 206 9.90 -16.77 7.12
CA ALA A 206 9.97 -15.86 5.98
C ALA A 206 8.69 -15.03 5.87
N LYS A 207 7.50 -15.64 6.05
CA LYS A 207 6.22 -14.94 6.10
C LYS A 207 6.22 -13.84 7.15
N GLN A 208 6.64 -14.13 8.38
CA GLN A 208 6.71 -13.13 9.46
C GLN A 208 7.68 -11.98 9.13
N THR A 209 8.85 -12.30 8.59
CA THR A 209 9.84 -11.28 8.20
C THR A 209 9.30 -10.35 7.11
N LEU A 210 8.63 -10.93 6.10
CA LEU A 210 8.01 -10.18 5.02
C LEU A 210 6.83 -9.34 5.51
N SER A 211 5.99 -9.87 6.42
CA SER A 211 4.90 -9.11 7.03
C SER A 211 5.42 -7.89 7.77
N ASN A 212 6.47 -8.05 8.57
CA ASN A 212 7.10 -6.92 9.27
C ASN A 212 7.61 -5.85 8.30
N LYS A 213 8.16 -6.26 7.15
CA LYS A 213 8.59 -5.33 6.09
C LYS A 213 7.40 -4.59 5.47
N VAL A 214 6.32 -5.30 5.14
CA VAL A 214 5.10 -4.71 4.55
C VAL A 214 4.44 -3.74 5.54
N LEU A 215 4.27 -4.14 6.80
CA LEU A 215 3.72 -3.30 7.86
C LEU A 215 4.55 -2.04 8.08
N ARG A 216 5.88 -2.16 8.05
CA ARG A 216 6.81 -1.02 8.12
C ARG A 216 6.81 -0.18 6.85
N GLN A 217 6.17 -0.56 5.75
CA GLN A 217 6.09 0.27 4.55
C GLN A 217 4.71 0.90 4.38
N VAL A 218 3.66 0.28 4.94
CA VAL A 218 2.26 0.73 4.77
C VAL A 218 1.97 2.12 5.35
N TRP A 219 2.77 2.60 6.32
CA TRP A 219 2.61 3.95 6.89
C TRP A 219 3.05 5.07 5.95
N GLN A 220 3.97 4.81 5.01
CA GLN A 220 4.48 5.83 4.08
C GLN A 220 3.37 6.41 3.17
N PRO A 221 2.51 5.60 2.54
CA PRO A 221 1.31 6.09 1.84
C PRO A 221 0.41 6.97 2.73
N GLY A 222 0.31 6.67 4.03
CA GLY A 222 -0.49 7.47 4.96
C GLY A 222 0.02 8.90 5.11
N LEU A 223 1.34 9.07 5.19
CA LEU A 223 1.95 10.40 5.18
C LEU A 223 1.75 11.12 3.84
N ALA A 224 1.86 10.41 2.73
CA ALA A 224 1.65 10.98 1.40
C ALA A 224 0.22 11.53 1.21
N LEU A 225 -0.77 10.90 1.84
CA LEU A 225 -2.16 11.40 1.83
C LEU A 225 -2.37 12.59 2.77
N LEU A 226 -1.63 12.71 3.87
CA LEU A 226 -1.81 13.79 4.86
C LEU A 226 -1.31 15.15 4.36
N ILE A 227 -0.15 15.19 3.69
CA ILE A 227 0.45 16.41 3.16
C ILE A 227 -0.52 17.25 2.29
N PRO A 228 -1.16 16.68 1.25
CA PRO A 228 -2.08 17.43 0.40
C PRO A 228 -3.33 17.91 1.16
N VAL A 229 -3.85 17.11 2.11
CA VAL A 229 -5.01 17.49 2.94
C VAL A 229 -4.70 18.75 3.75
N ILE A 230 -3.51 18.85 4.35
CA ILE A 230 -3.06 20.04 5.09
C ILE A 230 -3.05 21.27 4.18
N GLY A 231 -2.46 21.14 2.98
CA GLY A 231 -2.36 22.25 2.04
C GLY A 231 -3.73 22.84 1.67
N VAL A 232 -4.71 21.98 1.38
CA VAL A 232 -6.07 22.42 1.02
C VAL A 232 -6.77 23.10 2.21
N ILE A 233 -6.65 22.55 3.42
CA ILE A 233 -7.24 23.14 4.63
C ILE A 233 -6.72 24.57 4.86
N ILE A 234 -5.40 24.77 4.77
CA ILE A 234 -4.77 26.08 5.00
C ILE A 234 -5.22 27.11 3.96
N ILE A 235 -5.17 26.74 2.67
CA ILE A 235 -5.55 27.63 1.55
C ILE A 235 -7.02 28.08 1.70
N MET A 236 -7.93 27.15 2.01
CA MET A 236 -9.36 27.46 2.16
C MET A 236 -9.65 28.37 3.36
N ILE A 237 -9.00 28.15 4.50
CA ILE A 237 -9.21 29.02 5.67
C ILE A 237 -8.73 30.44 5.37
N HIS A 238 -7.59 30.57 4.67
CA HIS A 238 -7.10 31.88 4.25
C HIS A 238 -8.07 32.57 3.28
N HIS A 239 -8.59 31.85 2.28
CA HIS A 239 -9.56 32.39 1.34
C HIS A 239 -10.87 32.82 2.04
N THR A 240 -11.37 32.01 2.98
CA THR A 240 -12.61 32.30 3.70
C THR A 240 -12.47 33.55 4.57
N LYS A 241 -11.33 33.72 5.25
CA LYS A 241 -11.02 34.92 6.04
C LYS A 241 -10.91 36.17 5.17
N GLN A 242 -10.26 36.09 4.01
CA GLN A 242 -10.19 37.22 3.07
C GLN A 242 -11.57 37.66 2.57
N LYS A 243 -12.46 36.69 2.29
CA LYS A 243 -13.82 37.00 1.85
C LYS A 243 -14.62 37.73 2.95
N GLN A 244 -14.54 37.26 4.19
CA GLN A 244 -15.21 37.90 5.32
C GLN A 244 -14.71 39.34 5.56
N HIS A 245 -13.42 39.62 5.39
CA HIS A 245 -12.91 41.00 5.47
C HIS A 245 -13.43 41.90 4.35
N ARG A 246 -13.66 41.37 3.14
CA ARG A 246 -14.22 42.15 2.03
C ARG A 246 -15.70 42.45 2.20
N ASP A 247 -16.46 41.54 2.81
CA ASP A 247 -17.91 41.69 2.99
C ASP A 247 -18.27 42.62 4.19
N VAL A 248 -17.28 43.05 4.98
CA VAL A 248 -17.44 43.93 6.17
C VAL A 248 -17.02 45.39 5.88
N ILE A 249 -16.40 45.66 4.73
CA ILE A 249 -16.02 47.01 4.25
C ILE A 249 -17.06 47.47 3.24
#